data_AF-A0A950QHS9-F1
#
_entry.id   AF-A0A950QHS9-F1
#
_cell.length_a   1.000
_cell.length_b   1.000
_cell.length_c   1.000
_cell.angle_alpha   90.00
_cell.angle_beta   90.00
_cell.angle_gamma   90.00
#
_symmetry.space_group_name_H-M   'P 1'
#
loop_
_entity.id
_entity.type
_entity.pdbx_description
1 polymer ?
#
loop_
_entity_poly.entity_id
_entity_poly.type
_entity_poly.pdbx_seq_one_letter_code
_entity_poly.pdbx_strand_id
1 'polypeptide(L)' 'MVLGPPVAFAQTQPAQTASPQPGANSFTEGEAKSRLEKAGYSDIGGLTKDDQGIWRGTASKNGKSVKVGLDYKGNISEN' A
#
# COMPACT_ATOMS: atom_id res chain seq x y z
N MET A 1 3.06 48.55 -19.66
CA MET A 1 2.52 47.43 -18.86
C MET A 1 3.65 46.44 -18.61
N VAL A 2 3.63 45.80 -17.45
CA VAL A 2 4.60 44.85 -16.88
C VAL A 2 5.85 45.49 -16.26
N LEU A 3 5.92 45.46 -14.93
CA LEU A 3 7.06 45.08 -14.08
C LEU A 3 6.67 45.44 -12.63
N GLY A 4 6.14 44.47 -11.89
CA GLY A 4 5.94 44.58 -10.45
C GLY A 4 6.79 43.53 -9.72
N PRO A 5 7.54 43.91 -8.68
CA PRO A 5 7.78 43.10 -7.48
C PRO A 5 6.87 43.62 -6.34
N PRO A 6 6.86 43.14 -5.07
CA PRO A 6 7.65 42.08 -4.40
C PRO A 6 6.83 41.16 -3.42
N VAL A 7 7.30 39.96 -3.06
CA VAL A 7 7.08 39.36 -1.72
C VAL A 7 7.86 38.03 -1.53
N ALA A 8 8.56 37.95 -0.41
CA ALA A 8 9.38 36.83 0.08
C ALA A 8 8.56 35.85 0.95
N PHE A 9 8.92 34.56 0.94
CA PHE A 9 8.86 33.70 2.13
C PHE A 9 10.06 32.76 2.18
N ALA A 10 10.64 32.71 3.38
CA ALA A 10 11.85 32.01 3.76
C ALA A 10 11.73 30.48 3.71
N GLN A 11 12.90 29.85 3.71
CA GLN A 11 13.16 28.44 3.88
C GLN A 11 12.41 27.85 5.08
N THR A 12 11.73 26.70 4.91
CA THR A 12 11.83 25.47 5.73
C THR A 12 10.70 24.52 5.38
N GLN A 13 11.01 23.42 4.67
CA GLN A 13 10.52 22.06 4.92
C GLN A 13 10.97 21.16 3.75
N PRO A 14 11.97 20.28 3.91
CA PRO A 14 11.97 19.04 3.16
C PRO A 14 10.88 18.15 3.77
N ALA A 15 9.61 18.48 3.51
CA ALA A 15 8.55 17.51 3.69
C ALA A 15 8.61 16.57 2.49
N GLN A 16 9.51 15.60 2.56
CA GLN A 16 9.23 14.31 1.95
C GLN A 16 7.81 13.88 2.37
N THR A 17 7.18 13.06 1.54
CA THR A 17 5.95 12.29 1.84
C THR A 17 4.61 12.94 1.51
N ALA A 18 4.23 12.89 0.22
CA ALA A 18 2.86 12.63 -0.26
C ALA A 18 2.90 12.76 -1.79
N SER A 19 2.86 11.72 -2.61
CA SER A 19 2.37 10.36 -2.40
C SER A 19 3.03 9.52 -3.50
N PRO A 20 3.56 8.32 -3.22
CA PRO A 20 3.88 7.40 -4.32
C PRO A 20 2.61 7.22 -5.13
N GLN A 21 2.64 7.52 -6.44
CA GLN A 21 1.46 7.42 -7.32
C GLN A 21 0.66 6.15 -7.00
N PRO A 22 -0.53 6.25 -6.38
CA PRO A 22 -1.32 5.09 -6.02
C PRO A 22 -1.92 4.52 -7.30
N GLY A 23 -1.15 3.68 -7.99
CA GLY A 23 -1.51 3.11 -9.29
C GLY A 23 -0.36 2.43 -9.99
N ALA A 24 0.89 2.87 -9.77
CA ALA A 24 2.07 2.23 -10.40
C ALA A 24 2.46 0.89 -9.77
N ASN A 25 1.72 0.42 -8.75
CA ASN A 25 1.96 -0.88 -8.13
C ASN A 25 0.71 -1.79 -8.12
N SER A 26 -0.20 -1.63 -9.08
CA SER A 26 -1.26 -2.56 -9.57
C SER A 26 -2.23 -3.25 -8.62
N PHE A 27 -2.05 -3.21 -7.31
CA PHE A 27 -3.05 -3.58 -6.32
C PHE A 27 -2.88 -2.61 -5.18
N THR A 28 -3.98 -2.14 -4.61
CA THR A 28 -3.90 -1.41 -3.33
C THR A 28 -3.91 -2.41 -2.19
N GLU A 29 -3.48 -1.99 -1.00
CA GLU A 29 -3.67 -2.82 0.21
C GLU A 29 -5.13 -3.26 0.32
N GLY A 30 -6.09 -2.37 0.04
CA GLY A 30 -7.52 -2.70 0.07
C GLY A 30 -7.93 -3.78 -0.94
N GLU A 31 -7.32 -3.82 -2.11
CA GLU A 31 -7.62 -4.82 -3.12
C GLU A 31 -6.99 -6.19 -2.80
N ALA A 32 -5.79 -6.16 -2.22
CA ALA A 32 -5.16 -7.36 -1.67
C ALA A 32 -5.96 -7.91 -0.48
N LYS A 33 -6.39 -7.01 0.41
CA LYS A 33 -7.26 -7.30 1.54
C LYS A 33 -8.56 -7.94 1.09
N SER A 34 -9.25 -7.36 0.11
CA SER A 34 -10.53 -7.89 -0.37
C SER A 34 -10.39 -9.30 -0.96
N ARG A 35 -9.26 -9.61 -1.61
CA ARG A 35 -8.95 -10.96 -2.10
C ARG A 35 -8.74 -11.95 -0.95
N LEU A 36 -7.99 -11.54 0.06
CA LEU A 36 -7.76 -12.33 1.28
C LEU A 36 -9.08 -12.56 2.04
N GLU A 37 -9.92 -11.53 2.17
CA GLU A 37 -11.27 -11.65 2.74
C GLU A 37 -12.12 -12.66 1.95
N LYS A 38 -12.07 -12.61 0.61
CA LYS A 38 -12.79 -13.55 -0.26
C LYS A 38 -12.30 -14.99 -0.12
N ALA A 39 -11.06 -15.20 0.32
CA ALA A 39 -10.51 -16.52 0.58
C ALA A 39 -10.74 -17.01 2.02
N GLY A 40 -11.43 -16.24 2.86
CA GLY A 40 -11.78 -16.60 4.23
C GLY A 40 -10.75 -16.16 5.28
N TYR A 41 -9.88 -15.23 4.94
CA TYR A 41 -8.99 -14.57 5.90
C TYR A 41 -9.66 -13.30 6.45
N SER A 42 -9.46 -12.99 7.72
CA SER A 42 -9.98 -11.81 8.42
C SER A 42 -8.83 -11.07 9.10
N ASP A 43 -9.04 -9.88 9.67
CA ASP A 43 -7.97 -9.10 10.35
C ASP A 43 -6.67 -8.98 9.51
N ILE A 44 -6.84 -8.75 8.22
CA ILE A 44 -5.73 -8.61 7.30
C ILE A 44 -5.11 -7.23 7.52
N GLY A 45 -3.80 -7.19 7.76
CA GLY A 45 -3.05 -5.98 8.02
C GLY A 45 -1.55 -6.16 7.79
N GLY A 46 -0.85 -5.03 7.64
CA GLY A 46 0.59 -5.02 7.35
C GLY A 46 0.91 -5.53 5.94
N LEU A 47 0.00 -5.29 5.00
CA LEU A 47 0.15 -5.68 3.60
C LEU A 47 1.21 -4.80 2.96
N THR A 48 2.34 -5.41 2.62
CA THR A 48 3.47 -4.76 1.97
C THR A 48 3.71 -5.46 0.66
N LYS A 49 3.74 -4.68 -0.43
CA LYS A 49 4.12 -5.20 -1.74
C LYS A 49 5.62 -5.36 -1.81
N ASP A 50 6.07 -6.56 -2.14
CA ASP A 50 7.46 -6.87 -2.43
C ASP A 50 7.83 -6.46 -3.86
N ASP A 51 9.12 -6.36 -4.17
CA ASP A 51 9.63 -5.95 -5.49
C ASP A 51 9.19 -6.92 -6.60
N GLN A 52 8.93 -8.18 -6.22
CA GLN A 52 8.39 -9.22 -7.10
C GLN A 52 6.91 -9.06 -7.45
N GLY A 53 6.24 -8.02 -6.94
CA GLY A 53 4.82 -7.81 -7.19
C GLY A 53 3.89 -8.63 -6.28
N ILE A 54 4.43 -9.23 -5.23
CA ILE A 54 3.66 -10.05 -4.27
C ILE A 54 3.34 -9.22 -3.04
N TRP A 55 2.06 -9.12 -2.72
CA TRP A 55 1.54 -8.52 -1.51
C TRP A 55 1.70 -9.49 -0.34
N ARG A 56 2.57 -9.16 0.61
CA ARG A 56 2.81 -10.00 1.79
C ARG A 56 2.30 -9.27 3.00
N GLY A 57 1.51 -9.94 3.81
CA GLY A 57 0.97 -9.36 5.03
C GLY A 57 0.66 -10.43 6.06
N THR A 58 0.00 -9.99 7.11
CA THR A 58 -0.57 -10.87 8.14
C THR A 58 -2.07 -10.87 8.00
N ALA A 59 -2.67 -12.04 8.18
CA ALA A 59 -4.12 -12.18 8.23
C ALA A 59 -4.50 -13.25 9.24
N SER A 60 -5.66 -13.12 9.86
CA SER A 60 -6.22 -14.11 10.77
C SER A 60 -7.08 -15.11 10.02
N LYS A 61 -6.74 -16.39 10.15
CA LYS A 61 -7.56 -17.50 9.66
C LYS A 61 -7.85 -18.43 10.82
N ASN A 62 -9.13 -18.72 11.04
CA ASN A 62 -9.58 -19.60 12.12
C ASN A 62 -9.09 -19.16 13.53
N GLY A 63 -9.04 -17.85 13.77
CA GLY A 63 -8.56 -17.25 15.02
C GLY A 63 -7.03 -17.26 15.21
N LYS A 64 -6.27 -17.63 14.19
CA LYS A 64 -4.80 -17.59 14.21
C LYS A 64 -4.26 -16.61 13.19
N SER A 65 -3.37 -15.72 13.60
CA SER A 65 -2.64 -14.88 12.65
C SER A 65 -1.62 -15.73 11.88
N VAL A 66 -1.80 -15.78 10.57
CA VAL A 66 -0.92 -16.44 9.60
C VAL A 66 -0.33 -15.40 8.67
N LYS A 67 0.84 -15.70 8.09
CA LYS A 67 1.40 -14.83 7.06
C LYS A 67 0.76 -15.22 5.73
N VAL A 68 0.31 -14.22 5.01
CA VAL A 68 -0.34 -14.39 3.72
C VAL A 68 0.44 -13.64 2.66
N GLY A 69 0.60 -14.28 1.51
CA GLY A 69 1.10 -13.71 0.28
C GLY A 69 0.00 -13.74 -0.76
N LEU A 70 -0.30 -12.61 -1.37
CA LEU A 70 -1.14 -12.51 -2.55
C LEU A 70 -0.25 -12.07 -3.71
N ASP A 71 -0.08 -12.89 -4.74
CA ASP A 71 0.65 -12.46 -5.93
C ASP A 71 -0.24 -11.61 -6.85
N TYR A 72 0.38 -10.87 -7.78
CA TYR A 72 -0.34 -10.02 -8.75
C TYR A 72 -1.33 -10.77 -9.65
N LYS A 73 -1.25 -12.11 -9.75
CA LYS A 73 -2.23 -12.92 -10.47
C LYS A 73 -3.44 -13.31 -9.60
N GLY A 74 -3.39 -12.97 -8.31
CA GLY A 74 -4.46 -13.24 -7.34
C GLY A 74 -4.41 -14.63 -6.69
N ASN A 75 -3.28 -15.34 -6.74
CA ASN A 75 -3.09 -16.55 -5.95
C ASN A 75 -2.70 -16.16 -4.52
N ILE A 76 -3.31 -16.86 -3.57
CA ILE A 76 -3.07 -16.63 -2.15
C ILE A 76 -2.24 -17.80 -1.63
N SER A 77 -1.13 -17.48 -1.00
CA SER A 77 -0.24 -18.41 -0.31
C SER A 77 -0.29 -18.08 1.18
N GLU A 78 -0.64 -19.05 2.01
CA GLU A 78 -0.48 -18.96 3.47
C GLU A 78 0.74 -19.77 3.90
N ASN A 79 1.51 -19.23 4.85
CA ASN A 79 2.65 -19.91 5.48
C ASN A 79 2.72 -19.59 6.98
#